data_AF-A0A2G9NML3-F1
#
_entry.id   AF-A0A2G9NML3-F1
#
_cell.length_a   1.000
_cell.length_b   1.000
_cell.length_c   1.000
_cell.angle_alpha   90.00
_cell.angle_beta   90.00
_cell.angle_gamma   90.00
#
_symmetry.space_group_name_H-M   'P 1'
#
loop_
_entity.id
_entity.type
_entity.pdbx_description
1 polymer ?
#
loop_
_entity_poly.entity_id
_entity_poly.type
_entity_poly.pdbx_seq_one_letter_code
_entity_poly.pdbx_strand_id
1 'polypeptide(L)'
;MGEDRKKVKYNASVSDRKKKDMKAIVDEIKKSNSIIISFINNLPSNQLQLLRKKLKGKAKIFVAKKRVTTKAFETSGISEIKELGKHISESSAIIFSNEDPFTLASILADSKLPAKAKAGQISKKEIKLDEGPTDFPPGPMISEFAKVGAKTGIVEGKIAIKEAKVLVKEGEKVSEDVANLLSKLEIKPFEIGLDIQAAYDAKEKKIYLNLIIDKTKTLEELKHIEASILPFAVQIGYICKGTVSFLLGQAESQAEYINQNYANKENNEKSKEE
;
A
#
# COMPACT_ATOMS: atom_id res chain seq x y z
N MET A 1 -25.14 -43.92 -9.10
CA MET A 1 -23.90 -44.10 -9.90
C MET A 1 -23.89 -43.03 -10.97
N GLY A 2 -23.16 -41.94 -10.73
CA GLY A 2 -23.11 -40.79 -11.64
C GLY A 2 -22.13 -41.07 -12.78
N GLU A 3 -22.64 -40.99 -14.00
CA GLU A 3 -21.93 -41.32 -15.23
C GLU A 3 -20.63 -40.51 -15.42
N ASP A 4 -19.60 -41.24 -15.86
CA ASP A 4 -18.31 -40.74 -16.30
C ASP A 4 -18.46 -39.68 -17.40
N ARG A 5 -18.26 -38.40 -17.03
CA ARG A 5 -18.08 -37.33 -18.01
C ARG A 5 -16.76 -37.55 -18.75
N LYS A 6 -16.81 -38.25 -19.88
CA LYS A 6 -15.71 -38.34 -20.87
C LYS A 6 -15.16 -36.94 -21.16
N LYS A 7 -13.92 -36.67 -20.73
CA LYS A 7 -13.18 -35.45 -21.06
C LYS A 7 -12.88 -35.45 -22.56
N VAL A 8 -13.69 -34.75 -23.34
CA VAL A 8 -13.43 -34.49 -24.77
C VAL A 8 -12.11 -33.72 -24.90
N LYS A 9 -11.08 -34.37 -25.46
CA LYS A 9 -9.78 -33.74 -25.75
C LYS A 9 -9.92 -32.86 -27.00
N TYR A 10 -10.14 -31.56 -26.80
CA TYR A 10 -10.02 -30.58 -27.87
C TYR A 10 -8.53 -30.39 -28.22
N ASN A 11 -8.10 -30.93 -29.36
CA ASN A 11 -6.79 -30.62 -29.96
C ASN A 11 -6.84 -29.26 -30.65
N ALA A 12 -6.90 -28.19 -29.87
CA ALA A 12 -6.78 -26.83 -30.40
C ALA A 12 -5.33 -26.60 -30.85
N SER A 13 -5.14 -26.21 -32.12
CA SER A 13 -3.83 -25.75 -32.62
C SER A 13 -3.34 -24.60 -31.75
N VAL A 14 -2.26 -24.84 -31.00
CA VAL A 14 -1.70 -23.86 -30.07
C VAL A 14 -0.85 -22.89 -30.89
N SER A 15 -1.31 -21.64 -31.00
CA SER A 15 -0.55 -20.54 -31.62
C SER A 15 0.89 -20.48 -31.09
N ASP A 16 1.85 -20.29 -32.00
CA ASP A 16 3.28 -20.31 -31.70
C ASP A 16 3.68 -19.24 -30.69
N ARG A 17 2.96 -18.11 -30.64
CA ARG A 17 3.15 -17.06 -29.64
C ARG A 17 2.95 -17.59 -28.22
N LYS A 18 1.90 -18.40 -27.98
CA LYS A 18 1.62 -18.99 -26.65
C LYS A 18 2.71 -19.97 -26.23
N LYS A 19 3.26 -20.74 -27.18
CA LYS A 19 4.38 -21.66 -26.92
C LYS A 19 5.64 -20.88 -26.58
N LYS A 20 5.92 -19.78 -27.28
CA LYS A 20 7.06 -18.90 -27.01
C LYS A 20 6.94 -18.24 -25.64
N ASP A 21 5.77 -17.70 -25.29
CA ASP A 21 5.51 -17.08 -23.99
C ASP A 21 5.68 -18.11 -22.86
N MET A 22 5.16 -19.33 -23.04
CA MET A 22 5.31 -20.42 -22.07
C MET A 22 6.79 -20.80 -21.85
N LYS A 23 7.56 -20.96 -22.93
CA LYS A 23 9.00 -21.24 -22.83
C LYS A 23 9.75 -20.12 -22.10
N ALA A 24 9.49 -18.87 -22.46
CA ALA A 24 10.11 -17.72 -21.81
C ALA A 24 9.82 -17.66 -20.31
N ILE A 25 8.59 -17.96 -19.89
CA ILE A 25 8.23 -18.04 -18.47
C ILE A 25 8.98 -19.17 -17.76
N VAL A 26 9.01 -20.38 -18.35
CA VAL A 26 9.72 -21.52 -17.74
C VAL A 26 11.22 -21.27 -17.64
N ASP A 27 11.82 -20.65 -18.66
CA ASP A 27 13.25 -20.32 -18.66
C ASP A 27 13.58 -19.27 -17.59
N GLU A 28 12.69 -18.29 -17.38
CA GLU A 28 12.90 -17.26 -16.37
C GLU A 28 12.68 -17.80 -14.95
N ILE A 29 11.68 -18.67 -14.73
CA ILE A 29 11.46 -19.37 -13.45
C ILE A 29 12.73 -20.08 -12.97
N LYS A 30 13.46 -20.72 -13.88
CA LYS A 30 14.70 -21.44 -13.56
C LYS A 30 15.88 -20.52 -13.23
N LYS A 31 15.85 -19.27 -13.69
CA LYS A 31 16.94 -18.29 -13.53
C LYS A 31 16.71 -17.35 -12.35
N SER A 32 15.46 -17.06 -12.04
CA SER A 32 15.07 -16.09 -11.00
C SER A 32 15.09 -16.72 -9.61
N ASN A 33 15.54 -15.96 -8.63
CA ASN A 33 15.48 -16.36 -7.22
C ASN A 33 14.12 -16.04 -6.60
N SER A 34 13.44 -14.98 -7.07
CA SER A 34 12.14 -14.58 -6.57
C SER A 34 11.14 -14.38 -7.71
N ILE A 35 9.90 -14.79 -7.42
CA ILE A 35 8.78 -14.69 -8.35
C ILE A 35 7.62 -13.99 -7.63
N ILE A 36 7.13 -12.90 -8.18
CA ILE A 36 5.99 -12.16 -7.64
C ILE A 36 4.83 -12.20 -8.64
N ILE A 37 3.65 -12.54 -8.16
CA ILE A 37 2.38 -12.30 -8.85
C ILE A 37 1.82 -10.98 -8.35
N SER A 38 1.59 -10.08 -9.30
CA SER A 38 0.96 -8.78 -9.05
C SER A 38 -0.31 -8.61 -9.86
N PHE A 39 -1.26 -7.85 -9.35
CA PHE A 39 -2.47 -7.46 -10.08
C PHE A 39 -2.21 -6.15 -10.85
N ILE A 40 -2.67 -6.09 -12.10
CA ILE A 40 -2.47 -4.95 -13.01
C ILE A 40 -3.79 -4.25 -13.33
N ASN A 41 -4.86 -4.50 -12.57
CA ASN A 41 -6.14 -3.90 -12.89
C ASN A 41 -6.05 -2.37 -12.83
N ASN A 42 -6.70 -1.71 -13.80
CA ASN A 42 -6.70 -0.26 -13.93
C ASN A 42 -5.35 0.40 -14.29
N LEU A 43 -4.34 -0.36 -14.72
CA LEU A 43 -3.02 0.17 -15.11
C LEU A 43 -2.92 0.35 -16.64
N PRO A 44 -2.87 1.59 -17.17
CA PRO A 44 -2.75 1.85 -18.60
C PRO A 44 -1.41 1.34 -19.18
N SER A 45 -1.42 0.92 -20.45
CA SER A 45 -0.23 0.40 -21.14
C SER A 45 0.99 1.33 -21.07
N ASN A 46 0.77 2.65 -21.14
CA ASN A 46 1.85 3.65 -21.05
C ASN A 46 2.53 3.62 -19.67
N GLN A 47 1.74 3.54 -18.60
CA GLN A 47 2.27 3.44 -17.23
C GLN A 47 3.00 2.11 -17.02
N LEU A 48 2.47 1.00 -17.56
CA LEU A 48 3.13 -0.31 -17.48
C LEU A 48 4.50 -0.27 -18.19
N GLN A 49 4.57 0.42 -19.33
CA GLN A 49 5.82 0.55 -20.08
C GLN A 49 6.84 1.44 -19.34
N LEU A 50 6.39 2.50 -18.67
CA LEU A 50 7.23 3.31 -17.79
C LEU A 50 7.75 2.48 -16.59
N LEU A 51 6.89 1.67 -15.96
CA LEU A 51 7.30 0.76 -14.89
C LEU A 51 8.34 -0.25 -15.39
N ARG A 52 8.13 -0.85 -16.57
CA ARG A 52 9.11 -1.75 -17.21
C ARG A 52 10.46 -1.07 -17.45
N LYS A 53 10.46 0.22 -17.84
CA LYS A 53 11.70 0.99 -18.02
C LYS A 53 12.39 1.25 -16.68
N LYS A 54 11.65 1.66 -15.65
CA LYS A 54 12.18 1.89 -14.29
C LYS A 54 12.76 0.63 -13.65
N LEU A 55 12.11 -0.52 -13.87
CA LEU A 55 12.50 -1.80 -13.30
C LEU A 55 13.53 -2.57 -14.14
N LYS A 56 13.93 -2.02 -15.29
CA LYS A 56 14.91 -2.64 -16.17
C LYS A 56 16.23 -2.87 -15.41
N GLY A 57 16.73 -4.10 -15.47
CA GLY A 57 17.95 -4.52 -14.77
C GLY A 57 17.71 -5.06 -13.36
N LYS A 58 16.64 -4.66 -12.68
CA LYS A 58 16.27 -5.18 -11.34
C LYS A 58 15.22 -6.27 -11.41
N ALA A 59 14.21 -6.13 -12.28
CA ALA A 59 13.14 -7.10 -12.41
C ALA A 59 12.60 -7.17 -13.85
N LYS A 60 12.10 -8.34 -14.24
CA LYS A 60 11.43 -8.56 -15.53
C LYS A 60 9.94 -8.81 -15.34
N ILE A 61 9.12 -8.00 -15.99
CA ILE A 61 7.65 -8.10 -15.92
C ILE A 61 7.11 -8.82 -17.15
N PHE A 62 6.50 -9.99 -16.95
CA PHE A 62 5.77 -10.75 -17.94
C PHE A 62 4.27 -10.63 -17.70
N VAL A 63 3.52 -10.42 -18.78
CA VAL A 63 2.05 -10.39 -18.76
C VAL A 63 1.59 -11.44 -19.76
N ALA A 64 0.96 -12.50 -19.24
CA ALA A 64 0.49 -13.62 -20.04
C ALA A 64 -0.91 -14.04 -19.57
N LYS A 65 -1.67 -14.69 -20.47
CA LYS A 65 -3.00 -15.18 -20.13
C LYS A 65 -2.90 -16.22 -19.00
N LYS A 66 -3.82 -16.16 -18.05
CA LYS A 66 -3.93 -17.10 -16.92
C LYS A 66 -3.66 -18.55 -17.31
N ARG A 67 -4.33 -19.07 -18.34
CA ARG A 67 -4.14 -20.47 -18.81
C ARG A 67 -2.71 -20.79 -19.24
N VAL A 68 -1.99 -19.85 -19.87
CA VAL A 68 -0.59 -20.03 -20.30
C VAL A 68 0.31 -20.05 -19.07
N THR A 69 0.09 -19.11 -18.15
CA THR A 69 0.88 -19.01 -16.92
C THR A 69 0.71 -20.22 -16.01
N THR A 70 -0.53 -20.64 -15.74
CA THR A 70 -0.81 -21.81 -14.90
C THR A 70 -0.14 -23.06 -15.47
N LYS A 71 -0.22 -23.25 -16.80
CA LYS A 71 0.44 -24.37 -17.46
C LYS A 71 1.96 -24.27 -17.42
N ALA A 72 2.54 -23.08 -17.53
CA ALA A 72 3.98 -22.87 -17.40
C ALA A 72 4.47 -23.22 -15.98
N PHE A 73 3.70 -22.85 -14.95
CA PHE A 73 3.99 -23.18 -13.56
C PHE A 73 3.89 -24.68 -13.28
N GLU A 74 2.89 -25.36 -13.83
CA GLU A 74 2.80 -26.83 -13.78
C GLU A 74 3.96 -27.52 -14.48
N THR A 75 4.41 -26.96 -15.62
CA THR A 75 5.53 -27.51 -16.42
C THR A 75 6.89 -27.30 -15.74
N SER A 76 6.99 -26.33 -14.82
CA SER A 76 8.24 -26.05 -14.09
C SER A 76 8.65 -27.19 -13.15
N GLY A 77 7.69 -28.03 -12.71
CA GLY A 77 7.95 -29.18 -11.85
C GLY A 77 8.14 -28.86 -10.36
N ILE A 78 8.01 -27.59 -9.95
CA ILE A 78 8.16 -27.15 -8.56
C ILE A 78 6.78 -27.08 -7.89
N SER A 79 6.60 -27.80 -6.79
CA SER A 79 5.33 -27.91 -6.04
C SER A 79 4.80 -26.55 -5.58
N GLU A 80 5.69 -25.70 -5.08
CA GLU A 80 5.41 -24.41 -4.47
C GLU A 80 4.98 -23.40 -5.54
N ILE A 81 5.58 -23.45 -6.73
CA ILE A 81 5.19 -22.61 -7.88
C ILE A 81 3.81 -23.03 -8.40
N LYS A 82 3.46 -24.31 -8.30
CA LYS A 82 2.12 -24.78 -8.64
C LYS A 82 1.07 -24.24 -7.68
N GLU A 83 1.40 -24.12 -6.39
CA GLU A 83 0.54 -23.46 -5.40
C GLU A 83 0.41 -21.97 -5.65
N LEU A 84 1.52 -21.30 -5.99
CA LEU A 84 1.53 -19.89 -6.41
C LEU A 84 0.57 -19.67 -7.61
N GLY A 85 0.50 -20.64 -8.52
CA GLY A 85 -0.40 -20.62 -9.67
C GLY A 85 -1.89 -20.52 -9.34
N LYS A 86 -2.31 -20.91 -8.14
CA LYS A 86 -3.71 -20.79 -7.68
C LYS A 86 -4.13 -19.33 -7.46
N HIS A 87 -3.18 -18.46 -7.14
CA HIS A 87 -3.42 -17.04 -6.89
C HIS A 87 -3.46 -16.19 -8.16
N ILE A 88 -3.25 -16.79 -9.35
CA ILE A 88 -3.31 -16.06 -10.62
C ILE A 88 -4.75 -15.67 -10.97
N SER A 89 -4.96 -14.37 -11.12
CA SER A 89 -6.19 -13.76 -11.65
C SER A 89 -6.06 -13.47 -13.16
N GLU A 90 -7.15 -13.03 -13.82
CA GLU A 90 -7.12 -12.76 -15.26
C GLU A 90 -6.18 -11.61 -15.65
N SER A 91 -6.05 -10.61 -14.77
CA SER A 91 -5.23 -9.41 -14.98
C SER A 91 -3.97 -9.42 -14.11
N SER A 92 -3.22 -10.54 -14.14
CA SER A 92 -1.98 -10.70 -13.37
C SER A 92 -0.72 -10.44 -14.20
N ALA A 93 0.26 -9.75 -13.60
CA ALA A 93 1.65 -9.72 -14.04
C ALA A 93 2.47 -10.68 -13.20
N ILE A 94 3.43 -11.34 -13.84
CA ILE A 94 4.46 -12.13 -13.19
C ILE A 94 5.74 -11.32 -13.26
N ILE A 95 6.39 -11.14 -12.12
CA ILE A 95 7.61 -10.38 -11.98
C ILE A 95 8.69 -11.33 -11.52
N PHE A 96 9.77 -11.41 -12.28
CA PHE A 96 10.93 -12.24 -11.97
C PHE A 96 12.09 -11.35 -11.56
N SER A 97 12.79 -11.73 -10.50
CA SER A 97 14.00 -11.04 -10.02
C SER A 97 15.00 -12.01 -9.43
N ASN A 98 16.26 -11.57 -9.37
CA ASN A 98 17.33 -12.26 -8.65
C ASN A 98 17.42 -11.79 -7.18
N GLU A 99 16.76 -10.68 -6.85
CA GLU A 99 16.70 -10.12 -5.50
C GLU A 99 15.73 -10.91 -4.61
N ASP A 100 15.85 -10.71 -3.30
CA ASP A 100 14.92 -11.21 -2.30
C ASP A 100 13.48 -10.66 -2.52
N PRO A 101 12.40 -11.45 -2.27
CA PRO A 101 11.02 -11.00 -2.48
C PRO A 101 10.64 -9.74 -1.68
N PHE A 102 11.15 -9.53 -0.47
CA PHE A 102 10.87 -8.33 0.31
C PHE A 102 11.59 -7.13 -0.29
N THR A 103 12.84 -7.30 -0.72
CA THR A 103 13.58 -6.24 -1.41
C THR A 103 12.89 -5.86 -2.71
N LEU A 104 12.45 -6.85 -3.50
CA LEU A 104 11.69 -6.62 -4.72
C LEU A 104 10.37 -5.90 -4.42
N ALA A 105 9.63 -6.32 -3.40
CA ALA A 105 8.39 -5.67 -3.01
C ALA A 105 8.58 -4.22 -2.57
N SER A 106 9.68 -3.92 -1.87
CA SER A 106 10.05 -2.54 -1.55
C SER A 106 10.32 -1.74 -2.81
N ILE A 107 11.08 -2.28 -3.76
CA ILE A 107 11.35 -1.60 -5.03
C ILE A 107 10.05 -1.35 -5.79
N LEU A 108 9.11 -2.30 -5.77
CA LEU A 108 7.81 -2.16 -6.40
C LEU A 108 6.97 -1.07 -5.73
N ALA A 109 6.95 -1.03 -4.39
CA ALA A 109 6.27 0.00 -3.62
C ALA A 109 6.84 1.41 -3.89
N ASP A 110 8.16 1.53 -3.97
CA ASP A 110 8.85 2.79 -4.28
C ASP A 110 8.66 3.21 -5.75
N SER A 111 8.39 2.26 -6.65
CA SER A 111 8.24 2.50 -8.10
C SER A 111 6.86 2.96 -8.55
N LYS A 112 5.92 3.19 -7.61
CA LYS A 112 4.56 3.67 -7.90
C LYS A 112 4.57 4.94 -8.76
N LEU A 113 3.60 5.03 -9.67
CA LEU A 113 3.47 6.17 -10.58
C LEU A 113 2.25 7.01 -10.23
N PRO A 114 2.36 8.35 -10.30
CA PRO A 114 1.22 9.22 -10.11
C PRO A 114 0.24 9.06 -11.28
N ALA A 115 -1.04 9.05 -10.97
CA ALA A 115 -2.15 8.80 -11.88
C ALA A 115 -3.28 9.81 -11.69
N LYS A 116 -3.95 10.11 -12.79
CA LYS A 116 -5.12 10.99 -12.81
C LYS A 116 -6.30 10.30 -12.13
N ALA A 117 -7.14 11.09 -11.46
CA ALA A 117 -8.38 10.62 -10.87
C ALA A 117 -9.37 10.18 -11.96
N LYS A 118 -10.09 9.08 -11.73
CA LYS A 118 -11.21 8.66 -12.58
C LYS A 118 -12.53 8.90 -11.86
N ALA A 119 -13.57 9.26 -12.62
CA ALA A 119 -14.92 9.39 -12.08
C ALA A 119 -15.37 8.07 -11.41
N GLY A 120 -15.98 8.18 -10.23
CA GLY A 120 -16.46 7.04 -9.45
C GLY A 120 -15.38 6.22 -8.73
N GLN A 121 -14.10 6.58 -8.86
CA GLN A 121 -13.01 5.95 -8.11
C GLN A 121 -13.09 6.37 -6.63
N ILE A 122 -12.86 5.43 -5.71
CA ILE A 122 -12.81 5.70 -4.27
C ILE A 122 -11.42 6.22 -3.92
N SER A 123 -11.35 7.37 -3.25
CA SER A 123 -10.08 7.95 -2.81
C SER A 123 -9.53 7.26 -1.57
N LYS A 124 -8.25 6.86 -1.60
CA LYS A 124 -7.53 6.32 -0.43
C LYS A 124 -6.83 7.40 0.41
N LYS A 125 -6.73 8.62 -0.14
CA LYS A 125 -6.12 9.78 0.51
C LYS A 125 -7.03 10.98 0.28
N GLU A 126 -6.96 11.96 1.17
CA GLU A 126 -7.66 13.23 0.99
C GLU A 126 -7.11 13.98 -0.23
N ILE A 127 -7.98 14.46 -1.12
CA ILE A 127 -7.58 15.22 -2.31
C ILE A 127 -7.80 16.70 -2.02
N LYS A 128 -6.71 17.45 -1.93
CA LYS A 128 -6.70 18.90 -1.69
C LYS A 128 -6.37 19.66 -2.97
N LEU A 129 -6.95 20.84 -3.07
CA LEU A 129 -6.60 21.84 -4.06
C LEU A 129 -5.90 22.98 -3.31
N ASP A 130 -4.64 23.21 -3.64
CA ASP A 130 -3.81 24.23 -2.98
C ASP A 130 -4.14 25.64 -3.49
N GLU A 131 -3.86 26.65 -2.66
CA GLU A 131 -3.99 28.05 -3.06
C GLU A 131 -2.87 28.46 -4.03
N GLY A 132 -3.19 29.32 -4.99
CA GLY A 132 -2.19 29.81 -5.94
C GLY A 132 -2.75 30.26 -7.28
N PRO A 133 -1.93 30.99 -8.07
CA PRO A 133 -2.27 31.36 -9.44
C PRO A 133 -2.24 30.12 -10.35
N THR A 134 -3.21 30.03 -11.25
CA THR A 134 -3.23 28.99 -12.30
C THR A 134 -2.90 29.63 -13.65
N ASP A 135 -2.48 28.83 -14.64
CA ASP A 135 -2.15 29.33 -15.98
C ASP A 135 -3.35 29.46 -16.92
N PHE A 136 -4.57 29.35 -16.40
CA PHE A 136 -5.79 29.38 -17.21
C PHE A 136 -6.36 30.79 -17.33
N PRO A 137 -6.73 31.23 -18.56
CA PRO A 137 -7.41 32.50 -18.76
C PRO A 137 -8.83 32.47 -18.19
N PRO A 138 -9.40 33.63 -17.80
CA PRO A 138 -10.78 33.74 -17.33
C PRO A 138 -11.74 33.29 -18.43
N GLY A 139 -12.56 32.29 -18.13
CA GLY A 139 -13.41 31.62 -19.11
C GLY A 139 -14.27 30.54 -18.45
N PRO A 140 -14.73 29.53 -19.20
CA PRO A 140 -15.62 28.49 -18.67
C PRO A 140 -15.02 27.68 -17.52
N MET A 141 -13.69 27.72 -17.35
CA MET A 141 -13.01 27.12 -16.20
C MET A 141 -13.47 27.71 -14.86
N ILE A 142 -13.82 29.00 -14.78
CA ILE A 142 -14.34 29.62 -13.55
C ILE A 142 -15.61 28.88 -13.09
N SER A 143 -16.48 28.53 -14.04
CA SER A 143 -17.71 27.77 -13.77
C SER A 143 -17.40 26.35 -13.29
N GLU A 144 -16.34 25.71 -13.79
CA GLU A 144 -15.91 24.37 -13.34
C GLU A 144 -15.35 24.40 -11.92
N PHE A 145 -14.53 25.40 -11.57
CA PHE A 145 -14.07 25.60 -10.19
C PHE A 145 -15.25 25.87 -9.24
N ALA A 146 -16.24 26.65 -9.68
CA ALA A 146 -17.44 26.94 -8.90
C ALA A 146 -18.31 25.69 -8.66
N LYS A 147 -18.45 24.80 -9.65
CA LYS A 147 -19.17 23.52 -9.51
C LYS A 147 -18.55 22.60 -8.46
N VAL A 148 -17.23 22.60 -8.37
CA VAL A 148 -16.47 21.86 -7.35
C VAL A 148 -16.42 22.62 -6.01
N GLY A 149 -16.99 23.84 -5.97
CA GLY A 149 -17.09 24.68 -4.78
C GLY A 149 -15.75 25.31 -4.38
N ALA A 150 -14.78 25.41 -5.29
CA ALA A 150 -13.53 26.11 -5.05
C ALA A 150 -13.71 27.62 -5.26
N LYS A 151 -13.30 28.44 -4.29
CA LYS A 151 -13.34 29.90 -4.42
C LYS A 151 -12.16 30.35 -5.28
N THR A 152 -12.46 30.93 -6.44
CA THR A 152 -11.44 31.46 -7.36
C THR A 152 -11.60 32.98 -7.53
N GLY A 153 -10.52 33.63 -7.95
CA GLY A 153 -10.47 35.04 -8.29
C GLY A 153 -9.68 35.26 -9.59
N ILE A 154 -9.75 36.47 -10.13
CA ILE A 154 -8.91 36.87 -11.26
C ILE A 154 -7.73 37.65 -10.70
N VAL A 155 -6.51 37.18 -10.97
CA VAL A 155 -5.26 37.84 -10.60
C VAL A 155 -4.41 37.91 -11.87
N GLU A 156 -4.01 39.13 -12.25
CA GLU A 156 -3.16 39.36 -13.44
C GLU A 156 -3.72 38.78 -14.75
N GLY A 157 -5.05 38.79 -14.91
CA GLY A 157 -5.69 38.23 -16.11
C GLY A 157 -5.71 36.69 -16.18
N LYS A 158 -5.37 36.01 -15.08
CA LYS A 158 -5.44 34.55 -14.92
C LYS A 158 -6.35 34.17 -13.75
N ILE A 159 -6.84 32.93 -13.74
CA ILE A 159 -7.63 32.39 -12.62
C ILE A 159 -6.68 32.01 -11.47
N ALA A 160 -6.97 32.45 -10.26
CA ALA A 160 -6.23 32.07 -9.04
C ALA A 160 -7.18 31.46 -8.01
N ILE A 161 -6.71 30.44 -7.29
CA ILE A 161 -7.44 29.80 -6.20
C ILE A 161 -7.18 30.62 -4.93
N LYS A 162 -8.24 31.14 -4.30
CA LYS A 162 -8.13 32.06 -3.15
C LYS A 162 -7.89 31.35 -1.82
N GLU A 163 -8.42 30.15 -1.66
CA GLU A 163 -8.37 29.38 -0.42
C GLU A 163 -8.15 27.90 -0.76
N ALA A 164 -7.22 27.26 -0.05
CA ALA A 164 -7.03 25.82 -0.18
C ALA A 164 -8.29 25.07 0.27
N LYS A 165 -8.73 24.07 -0.52
CA LYS A 165 -9.96 23.32 -0.24
C LYS A 165 -9.80 21.83 -0.48
N VAL A 166 -10.41 21.06 0.42
CA VAL A 166 -10.58 19.61 0.29
C VAL A 166 -11.70 19.33 -0.70
N LEU A 167 -11.38 18.64 -1.79
CA LEU A 167 -12.35 18.29 -2.83
C LEU A 167 -13.03 16.94 -2.56
N VAL A 168 -12.27 15.98 -2.03
CA VAL A 168 -12.73 14.61 -1.76
C VAL A 168 -12.05 14.13 -0.48
N LYS A 169 -12.84 13.65 0.49
CA LYS A 169 -12.29 13.04 1.71
C LYS A 169 -11.81 11.61 1.45
N GLU A 170 -11.02 11.08 2.37
CA GLU A 170 -10.66 9.67 2.36
C GLU A 170 -11.91 8.78 2.41
N GLY A 171 -11.99 7.79 1.52
CA GLY A 171 -13.12 6.88 1.40
C GLY A 171 -14.29 7.37 0.54
N GLU A 172 -14.27 8.62 0.07
CA GLU A 172 -15.32 9.17 -0.79
C GLU A 172 -15.08 8.88 -2.28
N LYS A 173 -16.17 8.84 -3.05
CA LYS A 173 -16.13 8.68 -4.50
C LYS A 173 -15.82 10.01 -5.17
N VAL A 174 -14.88 10.00 -6.11
CA VAL A 174 -14.56 11.17 -6.92
C VAL A 174 -15.71 11.45 -7.89
N SER A 175 -16.29 12.65 -7.80
CA SER A 175 -17.29 13.14 -8.77
C SER A 175 -16.65 13.38 -10.14
N GLU A 176 -17.44 13.30 -11.20
CA GLU A 176 -16.97 13.53 -12.58
C GLU A 176 -16.41 14.93 -12.78
N ASP A 177 -17.08 15.96 -12.23
CA ASP A 177 -16.61 17.35 -12.27
C ASP A 177 -15.23 17.51 -11.62
N VAL A 178 -15.00 16.84 -10.49
CA VAL A 178 -13.73 16.86 -9.76
C VAL A 178 -12.63 16.17 -10.56
N ALA A 179 -12.92 15.00 -11.14
CA ALA A 179 -11.95 14.26 -11.95
C ALA A 179 -11.52 15.04 -13.21
N ASN A 180 -12.47 15.73 -13.85
CA ASN A 180 -12.22 16.57 -15.02
C ASN A 180 -11.36 17.78 -14.68
N LEU A 181 -11.67 18.47 -13.58
CA LEU A 181 -10.88 19.61 -13.10
C LEU A 181 -9.44 19.21 -12.76
N LEU A 182 -9.26 18.16 -11.97
CA LEU A 182 -7.94 17.65 -11.59
C LEU A 182 -7.13 17.21 -12.82
N SER A 183 -7.79 16.62 -13.81
CA SER A 183 -7.14 16.17 -15.05
C SER A 183 -6.62 17.33 -15.90
N LYS A 184 -7.30 18.49 -15.86
CA LYS A 184 -6.93 19.74 -16.54
C LYS A 184 -5.81 20.49 -15.81
N LEU A 185 -5.87 20.52 -14.48
CA LEU A 185 -4.80 21.07 -13.63
C LEU A 185 -3.53 20.20 -13.59
N GLU A 186 -3.55 19.05 -14.28
CA GLU A 186 -2.49 18.03 -14.27
C GLU A 186 -2.15 17.46 -12.88
N ILE A 187 -3.02 17.68 -11.89
CA ILE A 187 -2.90 17.14 -10.54
C ILE A 187 -3.24 15.64 -10.58
N LYS A 188 -2.32 14.82 -10.08
CA LYS A 188 -2.40 13.35 -10.09
C LYS A 188 -2.45 12.82 -8.66
N PRO A 189 -3.63 12.79 -8.02
CA PRO A 189 -3.73 12.47 -6.59
C PRO A 189 -3.66 10.96 -6.29
N PHE A 190 -3.75 10.10 -7.31
CA PHE A 190 -3.68 8.65 -7.12
C PHE A 190 -2.29 8.12 -7.43
N GLU A 191 -1.87 7.11 -6.70
CA GLU A 191 -0.70 6.31 -7.02
C GLU A 191 -1.18 4.98 -7.62
N ILE A 192 -0.71 4.67 -8.84
CA ILE A 192 -0.92 3.37 -9.47
C ILE A 192 0.39 2.60 -9.40
N GLY A 193 0.32 1.43 -8.77
CA GLY A 193 1.42 0.48 -8.64
C GLY A 193 1.01 -0.92 -9.03
N LEU A 194 1.95 -1.85 -8.89
CA LEU A 194 1.70 -3.28 -9.04
C LEU A 194 1.34 -3.83 -7.66
N ASP A 195 0.07 -4.18 -7.46
CA ASP A 195 -0.40 -4.71 -6.17
C ASP A 195 0.03 -6.17 -6.03
N ILE A 196 0.83 -6.47 -5.03
CA ILE A 196 1.42 -7.81 -4.82
C ILE A 196 0.37 -8.74 -4.21
N GLN A 197 0.04 -9.83 -4.91
CA GLN A 197 -0.88 -10.86 -4.41
C GLN A 197 -0.13 -11.99 -3.73
N ALA A 198 0.94 -12.47 -4.36
CA ALA A 198 1.76 -13.53 -3.82
C ALA A 198 3.21 -13.38 -4.28
N ALA A 199 4.14 -13.70 -3.39
CA ALA A 199 5.56 -13.74 -3.66
C ALA A 199 6.09 -15.13 -3.31
N TYR A 200 6.99 -15.66 -4.12
CA TYR A 200 7.68 -16.91 -3.90
C TYR A 200 9.18 -16.64 -3.78
N ASP A 201 9.79 -17.23 -2.76
CA ASP A 201 11.24 -17.27 -2.59
C ASP A 201 11.77 -18.67 -2.91
N ALA A 202 12.71 -18.76 -3.85
CA ALA A 202 13.38 -20.01 -4.19
C ALA A 202 14.35 -20.49 -3.11
N LYS A 203 14.91 -19.59 -2.28
CA LYS A 203 15.86 -19.95 -1.22
C LYS A 203 15.15 -20.63 -0.05
N GLU A 204 14.14 -19.96 0.50
CA GLU A 204 13.35 -20.52 1.62
C GLU A 204 12.25 -21.49 1.16
N LYS A 205 11.95 -21.54 -0.15
CA LYS A 205 10.81 -22.29 -0.74
C LYS A 205 9.48 -21.93 -0.08
N LYS A 206 9.33 -20.66 0.33
CA LYS A 206 8.11 -20.15 0.96
C LYS A 206 7.33 -19.27 0.02
N ILE A 207 6.02 -19.26 0.24
CA ILE A 207 5.07 -18.38 -0.41
C ILE A 207 4.61 -17.35 0.62
N TYR A 208 4.73 -16.08 0.29
CA TYR A 208 4.22 -14.96 1.06
C TYR A 208 3.00 -14.40 0.36
N LEU A 209 1.89 -14.24 1.08
CA LEU A 209 0.65 -13.69 0.56
C LEU A 209 0.51 -12.22 0.95
N ASN A 210 -0.05 -11.40 0.05
CA ASN A 210 -0.37 -9.98 0.29
C ASN A 210 0.78 -9.21 0.95
N LEU A 211 1.96 -9.27 0.34
CA LEU A 211 3.16 -8.65 0.89
C LEU A 211 3.10 -7.13 0.67
N ILE A 212 2.75 -6.40 1.73
CA ILE A 212 2.69 -4.93 1.77
C ILE A 212 3.86 -4.46 2.63
N ILE A 213 4.82 -3.75 2.02
CA ILE A 213 5.93 -3.13 2.74
C ILE A 213 5.64 -1.64 2.85
N ASP A 214 5.43 -1.19 4.08
CA ASP A 214 5.28 0.22 4.42
C ASP A 214 6.36 0.61 5.43
N LYS A 215 7.50 1.11 4.91
CA LYS A 215 8.64 1.51 5.73
C LYS A 215 8.26 2.59 6.74
N THR A 216 7.45 3.56 6.30
CA THR A 216 7.02 4.69 7.13
C THR A 216 6.19 4.22 8.31
N LYS A 217 5.16 3.40 8.05
CA LYS A 217 4.29 2.88 9.10
C LYS A 217 5.05 2.01 10.08
N THR A 218 5.93 1.12 9.61
CA THR A 218 6.72 0.25 10.51
C THR A 218 7.66 1.06 11.39
N LEU A 219 8.26 2.15 10.88
CA LEU A 219 9.10 3.03 11.69
C LEU A 219 8.29 3.79 12.75
N GLU A 220 7.08 4.25 12.41
CA GLU A 220 6.18 4.88 13.36
C GLU A 220 5.73 3.91 14.46
N GLU A 221 5.32 2.70 14.10
CA GLU A 221 4.98 1.62 15.04
C GLU A 221 6.16 1.30 15.97
N LEU A 222 7.38 1.24 15.44
CA LEU A 222 8.59 0.99 16.24
C LEU A 222 8.84 2.11 17.25
N LYS A 223 8.72 3.38 16.84
CA LYS A 223 8.82 4.52 17.77
C LYS A 223 7.75 4.49 18.85
N HIS A 224 6.52 4.12 18.50
CA HIS A 224 5.43 3.98 19.47
C HIS A 224 5.68 2.86 20.47
N ILE A 225 6.22 1.72 20.02
CA ILE A 225 6.62 0.62 20.88
C ILE A 225 7.75 1.09 21.82
N GLU A 226 8.78 1.73 21.29
CA GLU A 226 9.90 2.25 22.09
C GLU A 226 9.43 3.19 23.21
N ALA A 227 8.53 4.14 22.89
CA ALA A 227 7.95 5.05 23.87
C ALA A 227 7.11 4.32 24.94
N SER A 228 6.49 3.19 24.59
CA SER A 228 5.61 2.41 25.45
C SER A 228 6.35 1.39 26.34
N ILE A 229 7.58 1.00 25.95
CA ILE A 229 8.40 0.02 26.69
C ILE A 229 8.74 0.53 28.10
N LEU A 230 9.13 1.80 28.25
CA LEU A 230 9.55 2.33 29.55
C LEU A 230 8.40 2.34 30.58
N PRO A 231 7.22 2.92 30.28
CA PRO A 231 6.06 2.83 31.17
C PRO A 231 5.66 1.38 31.48
N PHE A 232 5.68 0.50 30.47
CA PHE A 232 5.37 -0.91 30.65
C PHE A 232 6.36 -1.59 31.63
N ALA A 233 7.65 -1.34 31.46
CA ALA A 233 8.71 -1.88 32.32
C ALA A 233 8.60 -1.37 33.76
N VAL A 234 8.26 -0.10 33.97
CA VAL A 234 8.01 0.48 35.29
C VAL A 234 6.77 -0.16 35.94
N GLN A 235 5.68 -0.33 35.18
CA GLN A 235 4.44 -0.92 35.70
C GLN A 235 4.61 -2.38 36.16
N ILE A 236 5.41 -3.18 35.44
CA ILE A 236 5.69 -4.56 35.86
C ILE A 236 6.78 -4.66 36.95
N GLY A 237 7.40 -3.54 37.34
CA GLY A 237 8.50 -3.52 38.31
C GLY A 237 9.80 -4.12 37.79
N TYR A 238 10.05 -4.08 36.47
CA TYR A 238 11.28 -4.63 35.90
C TYR A 238 12.46 -3.72 36.19
N ILE A 239 13.42 -4.23 36.97
CA ILE A 239 14.56 -3.45 37.48
C ILE A 239 15.71 -3.49 36.47
N CYS A 240 16.02 -2.33 35.88
CA CYS A 240 17.19 -2.14 35.02
C CYS A 240 17.73 -0.70 35.15
N LYS A 241 18.92 -0.43 34.61
CA LYS A 241 19.57 0.90 34.70
C LYS A 241 18.67 2.05 34.23
N GLY A 242 17.79 1.80 33.25
CA GLY A 242 16.85 2.80 32.74
C GLY A 242 15.58 2.98 33.57
N THR A 243 15.14 1.97 34.34
CA THR A 243 13.88 2.00 35.09
C THR A 243 14.05 2.28 36.58
N VAL A 244 15.23 1.99 37.16
CA VAL A 244 15.48 2.13 38.61
C VAL A 244 15.15 3.53 39.13
N SER A 245 15.56 4.58 38.42
CA SER A 245 15.27 5.96 38.84
C SER A 245 13.77 6.25 38.86
N PHE A 246 13.01 5.73 37.88
CA PHE A 246 11.56 5.91 37.80
C PHE A 246 10.82 5.11 38.88
N LEU A 247 11.27 3.89 39.17
CA LEU A 247 10.70 3.05 40.23
C LEU A 247 10.91 3.66 41.61
N LEU A 248 12.10 4.20 41.89
CA LEU A 248 12.40 4.90 43.14
C LEU A 248 11.53 6.16 43.30
N GLY A 249 11.44 7.00 42.26
CA GLY A 249 10.58 8.19 42.30
C GLY A 249 9.09 7.85 42.45
N GLN A 250 8.63 6.74 41.84
CA GLN A 250 7.28 6.24 42.03
C GLN A 250 7.03 5.79 43.47
N ALA A 251 7.97 5.06 44.06
CA ALA A 251 7.88 4.61 45.45
C ALA A 251 7.84 5.78 46.43
N GLU A 252 8.67 6.81 46.22
CA GLU A 252 8.65 8.05 47.01
C GLU A 252 7.30 8.76 46.91
N SER A 253 6.80 8.95 45.68
CA SER A 253 5.49 9.60 45.44
C SER A 253 4.34 8.84 46.12
N GLN A 254 4.38 7.49 46.10
CA GLN A 254 3.38 6.66 46.78
C GLN A 254 3.49 6.75 48.30
N ALA A 255 4.71 6.80 48.85
CA ALA A 255 4.94 6.97 50.27
C ALA A 255 4.41 8.33 50.76
N GLU A 256 4.67 9.41 50.02
CA GLU A 256 4.12 10.74 50.32
C GLU A 256 2.59 10.76 50.28
N TYR A 257 1.99 10.15 49.24
CA TYR A 257 0.53 10.04 49.12
C TYR A 257 -0.10 9.29 50.31
N ILE A 258 0.54 8.20 50.75
CA ILE A 258 0.11 7.44 51.91
C ILE A 258 0.21 8.31 53.17
N ASN A 259 1.34 8.98 53.39
CA ASN A 259 1.57 9.83 54.56
C ASN A 259 0.54 10.97 54.66
N GLN A 260 0.25 11.65 53.55
CA GLN A 260 -0.77 12.71 53.53
C GLN A 260 -2.16 12.17 53.89
N ASN A 261 -2.53 11.00 53.38
CA ASN A 261 -3.83 10.40 53.66
C ASN A 261 -3.96 9.87 55.09
N TYR A 262 -2.89 9.33 55.68
CA TYR A 262 -2.88 8.93 57.09
C TYR A 262 -2.96 10.15 58.03
N ALA A 263 -2.18 11.20 57.76
CA ALA A 263 -2.25 12.45 58.53
C ALA A 263 -3.66 13.10 58.47
N ASN A 264 -4.31 13.05 57.31
CA ASN A 264 -5.68 13.55 57.15
C ASN A 264 -6.73 12.68 57.88
N LYS A 265 -6.50 11.38 58.05
CA LYS A 265 -7.39 10.50 58.85
C LYS A 265 -7.27 10.78 60.34
N GLU A 266 -6.06 10.93 60.88
CA GLU A 266 -5.85 11.27 62.29
C GLU A 266 -6.47 12.63 62.66
N ASN A 267 -6.38 13.62 61.76
CA ASN A 267 -7.02 14.92 61.98
C ASN A 267 -8.55 14.83 61.95
N ASN A 268 -9.12 13.99 61.07
CA ASN A 268 -10.57 13.79 60.99
C ASN A 268 -11.14 12.95 62.15
N GLU A 269 -10.38 12.01 62.71
CA GLU A 269 -10.79 11.23 63.88
C GLU A 269 -10.75 12.08 65.16
N LYS A 270 -9.72 12.92 65.36
CA LYS A 270 -9.66 13.87 66.48
C LYS A 270 -10.81 14.89 66.46
N SER A 271 -11.24 15.35 65.29
CA SER A 271 -12.39 16.26 65.16
C SER A 271 -13.77 15.62 65.37
N LYS A 272 -13.85 14.28 65.54
CA LYS A 272 -15.09 13.55 65.86
C LYS A 272 -15.18 13.11 67.32
N GLU A 273 -14.07 13.17 68.06
CA GLU A 273 -14.01 12.88 69.49
C GLU A 273 -14.14 14.15 70.37
N GLU A 274 -14.06 15.34 69.77
CA GLU A 274 -14.48 16.64 70.35
C GLU A 274 -15.96 16.95 70.01
#